data_AF-A0A537H928-F1
#
_entry.id   AF-A0A537H928-F1
#
_cell.length_a   1.000
_cell.length_b   1.000
_cell.length_c   1.000
_cell.angle_alpha   90.00
_cell.angle_beta   90.00
_cell.angle_gamma   90.00
#
_symmetry.space_group_name_H-M   'P 1'
#
loop_
_entity.id
_entity.type
_entity.pdbx_description
1 polymer ?
#
loop_
_entity_poly.entity_id
_entity_poly.type
_entity_poly.pdbx_seq_one_letter_code
_entity_poly.pdbx_strand_id
1 'polypeptide(L)'
;MIVKEGREKIGLSQTDLAFKAKEKLTVIQKIELGKILPTMRLTKELEHILRVKLLAPRAELEISTVPVRQAGPRELTLGDIALVKHREPENK
;
A
#
# COMPACT_ATOMS: atom_id res chain seq x y z
N MET A 1 20.41 -9.52 -0.74
CA MET A 1 19.40 -9.26 0.32
C MET A 1 19.64 -7.87 0.86
N ILE A 2 18.59 -7.05 0.94
CA ILE A 2 18.66 -5.60 1.21
C ILE A 2 19.45 -5.26 2.49
N VAL A 3 19.28 -6.01 3.57
CA VAL A 3 19.98 -5.77 4.85
C VAL A 3 21.48 -6.02 4.72
N LYS A 4 21.89 -7.14 4.10
CA LYS A 4 23.31 -7.48 3.88
C LYS A 4 23.99 -6.44 2.98
N GLU A 5 23.34 -6.04 1.89
CA GLU A 5 23.85 -5.02 0.97
C GLU A 5 23.96 -3.65 1.66
N GLY A 6 22.96 -3.28 2.47
CA GLY A 6 23.00 -2.06 3.28
C GLY A 6 24.18 -2.05 4.25
N ARG A 7 24.42 -3.19 4.94
CA ARG A 7 25.53 -3.37 5.86
C ARG A 7 26.89 -3.26 5.17
N GLU A 8 27.03 -3.88 4.00
CA GLU A 8 28.28 -3.87 3.22
C GLU A 8 28.60 -2.47 2.69
N LYS A 9 27.59 -1.71 2.23
CA LYS A 9 27.76 -0.33 1.75
C LYS A 9 28.32 0.62 2.80
N ILE A 10 27.95 0.43 4.07
CA ILE A 10 28.40 1.26 5.19
C ILE A 10 29.59 0.65 5.95
N GLY A 11 30.10 -0.51 5.51
CA GLY A 11 31.27 -1.15 6.09
C GLY A 11 31.09 -1.66 7.52
N LEU A 12 29.85 -1.95 7.96
CA LEU A 12 29.58 -2.43 9.31
C LEU A 12 29.75 -3.95 9.43
N SER A 13 30.31 -4.43 10.55
CA SER A 13 30.29 -5.87 10.86
C SER A 13 28.90 -6.30 11.35
N GLN A 14 28.59 -7.61 11.29
CA GLN A 14 27.33 -8.13 11.83
C GLN A 14 27.20 -7.88 13.34
N THR A 15 28.32 -7.93 14.07
CA THR A 15 28.38 -7.64 15.51
C THR A 15 28.08 -6.17 15.80
N ASP A 16 28.62 -5.25 15.00
CA ASP A 16 28.37 -3.82 15.20
C ASP A 16 26.93 -3.44 14.83
N LEU A 17 26.39 -4.06 13.77
CA LEU A 17 24.99 -3.89 13.41
C LEU A 17 24.06 -4.38 14.52
N ALA A 18 24.35 -5.54 15.11
CA ALA A 18 23.60 -6.09 16.24
C ALA A 18 23.67 -5.16 17.46
N PHE A 19 24.86 -4.65 17.78
CA PHE A 19 25.06 -3.70 18.88
C PHE A 19 24.27 -2.40 18.67
N LYS A 20 24.35 -1.80 17.48
CA LYS A 20 23.61 -0.57 17.13
C LYS A 20 22.09 -0.79 17.12
N ALA A 21 21.65 -1.94 16.62
CA ALA A 21 20.23 -2.33 16.61
C ALA A 21 19.71 -2.77 17.99
N LYS A 22 20.59 -2.89 19.00
CA LYS A 22 20.28 -3.41 20.36
C LYS A 22 19.65 -4.80 20.33
N GLU A 23 20.12 -5.64 19.42
CA GLU A 23 19.64 -7.01 19.21
C GLU A 23 20.77 -8.02 19.30
N LYS A 24 20.41 -9.30 19.46
CA LYS A 24 21.40 -10.39 19.48
C LYS A 24 22.01 -10.60 18.09
N LEU A 25 23.30 -10.92 18.04
CA LEU A 25 24.02 -11.25 16.79
C LEU A 25 23.29 -12.35 16.00
N THR A 26 22.81 -13.38 16.68
CA THR A 26 22.10 -14.50 16.06
C THR A 26 20.78 -14.08 15.41
N VAL A 27 20.14 -13.01 15.88
CA VAL A 27 18.93 -12.44 15.27
C VAL A 27 19.28 -11.75 13.96
N ILE A 28 20.31 -10.89 13.95
CA ILE A 28 20.80 -10.24 12.72
C ILE A 28 21.23 -11.27 11.68
N GLN A 29 21.94 -12.32 12.08
CA GLN A 29 22.31 -13.42 11.18
C GLN A 29 21.09 -14.12 10.58
N LYS A 30 20.07 -14.44 11.39
CA LYS A 30 18.84 -15.06 10.90
C LYS A 30 18.05 -14.14 9.99
N ILE A 31 18.09 -12.83 10.23
CA ILE A 31 17.50 -11.82 9.34
C ILE A 31 18.26 -11.79 8.02
N GLU A 32 19.60 -11.70 8.04
CA GLU A 32 20.46 -11.72 6.84
C GLU A 32 20.32 -13.01 6.01
N LEU A 33 19.94 -14.12 6.65
CA LEU A 33 19.66 -15.41 6.01
C LEU A 33 18.19 -15.55 5.56
N GLY A 34 17.32 -14.57 5.85
CA GLY A 34 15.89 -14.62 5.54
C GLY A 34 15.09 -15.65 6.36
N LYS A 35 15.66 -16.18 7.45
CA LYS A 35 15.01 -17.18 8.32
C LYS A 35 14.01 -16.55 9.29
N ILE A 36 14.16 -15.25 9.58
CA ILE A 36 13.31 -14.50 10.51
C ILE A 36 12.96 -13.15 9.88
N LEU A 37 11.71 -12.75 10.02
CA LEU A 37 11.26 -11.39 9.73
C LEU A 37 11.49 -10.49 10.95
N PRO A 38 12.13 -9.32 10.79
CA PRO A 38 12.31 -8.37 11.89
C PRO A 38 10.96 -7.80 12.35
N THR A 39 10.88 -7.48 13.64
CA THR A 39 9.72 -6.78 14.21
C THR A 39 9.68 -5.33 13.70
N MET A 40 8.51 -4.67 13.76
CA MET A 40 8.37 -3.28 13.32
C MET A 40 9.37 -2.32 13.97
N ARG A 41 9.73 -2.56 15.24
CA ARG A 41 10.76 -1.79 15.94
C ARG A 41 12.14 -2.02 15.31
N LEU A 42 12.55 -3.28 15.16
CA LEU A 42 13.84 -3.63 14.59
C LEU A 42 13.97 -3.18 13.13
N THR A 43 12.89 -3.26 12.35
CA THR A 43 12.86 -2.76 10.97
C THR A 43 13.18 -1.28 10.92
N LYS A 44 12.51 -0.45 11.73
CA LYS A 44 12.77 1.01 11.80
C LYS A 44 14.21 1.33 12.19
N GLU A 45 14.75 0.61 13.17
CA GLU A 45 16.13 0.80 13.61
C GLU A 45 17.13 0.42 12.51
N LEU A 46 16.89 -0.68 11.81
CA LEU A 46 17.72 -1.09 10.66
C LEU A 46 17.59 -0.09 9.50
N GLU A 47 16.39 0.44 9.22
CA GLU A 47 16.21 1.52 8.23
C GLU A 47 17.01 2.77 8.60
N HIS A 48 17.04 3.14 9.88
CA HIS A 48 17.79 4.31 10.35
C HIS A 48 19.30 4.09 10.26
N ILE A 49 19.80 2.93 10.70
CA ILE A 49 21.24 2.61 10.70
C ILE A 49 21.76 2.44 9.27
N LEU A 50 21.04 1.66 8.45
CA LEU A 50 21.46 1.30 7.09
C LEU A 50 21.08 2.36 6.05
N ARG A 51 20.23 3.34 6.41
CA ARG A 51 19.63 4.33 5.50
C ARG A 51 18.97 3.70 4.27
N VAL A 52 18.41 2.51 4.44
CA VAL A 52 17.63 1.81 3.42
C VAL A 52 16.15 1.80 3.79
N LYS A 53 15.27 1.61 2.80
CA LYS A 53 13.86 1.30 3.04
C LYS A 53 13.70 -0.22 3.03
N LEU A 54 13.36 -0.79 4.18
CA LEU A 54 13.05 -2.21 4.34
C LEU A 54 11.55 -2.46 4.22
N LEU A 55 10.74 -1.47 4.57
CA LEU A 55 9.30 -1.49 4.32
C LEU A 55 9.05 -1.23 2.84
N ALA A 56 8.32 -2.15 2.20
CA ALA A 56 7.74 -1.85 0.89
C ALA A 56 6.79 -0.67 1.06
N PRO A 57 6.81 0.33 0.15
CA PRO A 57 5.74 1.31 0.09
C PRO A 57 4.43 0.54 0.00
N ARG A 58 3.42 0.95 0.79
CA ARG A 58 2.07 0.48 0.57
C ARG A 58 1.77 0.87 -0.87
N ALA A 59 1.72 -0.11 -1.78
CA ALA A 59 1.09 0.12 -3.05
C ALA A 59 -0.34 0.47 -2.66
N GLU A 60 -0.65 1.76 -2.66
CA GLU A 60 -2.01 2.20 -2.86
C GLU A 60 -2.37 1.48 -4.15
N LEU A 61 -3.10 0.37 -4.02
CA LEU A 61 -3.80 -0.21 -5.15
C LEU A 61 -4.51 1.00 -5.72
N GLU A 62 -4.05 1.48 -6.87
CA GLU A 62 -4.80 2.46 -7.62
C GLU A 62 -6.12 1.75 -7.87
N ILE A 63 -7.09 2.00 -6.99
CA ILE A 63 -8.48 1.71 -7.24
C ILE A 63 -8.71 2.61 -8.42
N SER A 64 -8.59 2.04 -9.62
CA SER A 64 -8.90 2.72 -10.85
C SER A 64 -10.36 3.11 -10.67
N THR A 65 -10.57 4.35 -10.21
CA THR A 65 -11.87 4.96 -10.10
C THR A 65 -12.25 5.18 -11.54
N VAL A 66 -12.78 4.14 -12.17
CA VAL A 66 -13.46 4.22 -13.46
C VAL A 66 -14.33 5.46 -13.39
N PRO A 67 -14.04 6.52 -14.17
CA PRO A 67 -14.91 7.65 -14.19
C PRO A 67 -16.24 7.13 -14.72
N VAL A 68 -17.25 7.16 -13.85
CA VAL A 68 -18.64 6.93 -14.23
C VAL A 68 -18.91 7.90 -15.37
N ARG A 69 -18.97 7.37 -16.60
CA ARG A 69 -19.23 8.16 -17.79
C ARG A 69 -20.56 8.86 -17.57
N GLN A 70 -20.50 10.17 -17.47
CA GLN A 70 -21.70 11.00 -17.45
C GLN A 70 -22.45 10.79 -18.77
N ALA A 71 -23.73 10.43 -18.63
CA ALA A 71 -24.83 10.64 -19.58
C ALA A 71 -24.61 10.17 -21.03
N GLY A 72 -24.87 8.88 -21.29
CA GLY A 72 -25.50 8.47 -22.55
C GLY A 72 -26.95 8.95 -22.63
N PRO A 73 -27.59 8.92 -23.81
CA PRO A 73 -28.97 9.38 -23.97
C PRO A 73 -29.89 8.66 -22.98
N ARG A 74 -30.64 9.46 -22.22
CA ARG A 74 -31.53 9.07 -21.13
C ARG A 74 -32.45 7.93 -21.59
N GLU A 75 -32.15 6.70 -21.17
CA GLU A 75 -33.08 5.59 -21.34
C GLU A 75 -34.33 5.89 -20.52
N LEU A 76 -35.48 5.95 -21.19
CA LEU A 76 -36.77 6.13 -20.56
C LEU A 76 -36.99 5.01 -19.56
N THR A 77 -37.10 5.36 -18.29
CA THR A 77 -37.37 4.39 -17.22
C THR A 77 -38.87 4.17 -17.12
N LEU A 78 -39.28 3.02 -16.59
CA LEU A 78 -40.70 2.73 -16.31
C LEU A 78 -41.36 3.79 -15.41
N GLY A 79 -40.56 4.50 -14.60
CA GLY A 79 -41.01 5.62 -13.78
C GLY A 79 -41.42 6.86 -14.57
N ASP A 80 -40.88 7.07 -15.77
CA ASP A 80 -41.19 8.23 -16.62
C ASP A 80 -42.56 8.10 -17.30
N ILE A 81 -43.03 6.87 -17.55
CA ILE A 81 -44.32 6.58 -18.20
C ILE A 81 -45.51 6.89 -17.28
N ALA A 82 -45.33 6.77 -15.96
CA ALA A 82 -46.42 6.99 -14.99
C ALA A 82 -46.84 8.47 -14.88
N LEU A 83 -45.96 9.42 -15.22
CA LEU A 83 -46.21 10.85 -15.10
C LEU A 83 -47.04 11.45 -16.25
N VAL A 84 -47.22 10.74 -17.37
CA VAL A 84 -47.90 11.28 -18.55
C VAL A 84 -49.43 11.22 -18.45
N LYS A 85 -50.01 10.54 -17.46
CA LYS A 85 -51.47 10.31 -17.41
C LYS A 85 -52.30 11.36 -16.67
N HIS A 86 -51.82 12.58 -16.46
CA HIS A 86 -52.63 13.66 -15.90
C HIS A 86 -52.26 15.04 -16.43
N ARG A 87 -52.68 15.35 -17.66
CA ARG A 87 -52.96 16.68 -18.26
C ARG A 87 -53.21 16.43 -19.76
N GLU A 88 -54.30 16.83 -20.42
CA GLU A 88 -55.29 17.86 -20.17
C GLU A 88 -56.69 17.49 -20.73
N PRO A 89 -57.73 18.18 -20.26
CA PRO A 89 -59.04 18.22 -20.91
C PRO A 89 -58.95 19.06 -22.18
N GLU A 90 -59.58 18.65 -23.29
CA GLU A 90 -60.06 19.63 -24.25
C GLU A 90 -61.26 19.13 -25.05
N ASN A 91 -62.27 19.97 -24.96
CA ASN A 91 -63.61 19.93 -25.49
C ASN A 91 -63.59 20.18 -27.00
N LYS A 92 -64.33 19.38 -27.79
CA LYS A 92 -64.89 19.83 -29.06
C LYS A 92 -66.19 19.10 -29.37
#